data_AF-A0A7W1T3I2-F1
#
_entry.id   AF-A0A7W1T3I2-F1
#
_cell.length_a   1.000
_cell.length_b   1.000
_cell.length_c   1.000
_cell.angle_alpha   90.00
_cell.angle_beta   90.00
_cell.angle_gamma   90.00
#
_symmetry.space_group_name_H-M   'P 1'
#
loop_
_entity.id
_entity.type
_entity.pdbx_description
1 polymer ?
#
loop_
_entity_poly.entity_id
_entity_poly.type
_entity_poly.pdbx_seq_one_letter_code
_entity_poly.pdbx_strand_id
1 'polypeptide(L)' 'IQQFIDDQTVAGAVTLTAHASEVIEFDALGKADIEAGRAMAKNTIFRKRPRITMNGGSS' A
#
# COMPACT_ATOMS: atom_id res chain seq x y z
N ILE A 1 3.26 8.28 7.38
CA ILE A 1 3.21 7.86 5.96
C ILE A 1 3.59 8.99 5.02
N GLN A 2 3.07 10.21 5.20
CA GLN A 2 3.38 11.38 4.36
C GLN A 2 4.88 11.55 4.07
N GLN A 3 5.76 11.48 5.07
CA GLN A 3 7.21 11.58 4.87
C GLN A 3 7.77 10.62 3.81
N PHE A 4 7.29 9.37 3.74
CA PHE A 4 7.77 8.40 2.73
C PHE A 4 7.33 8.75 1.31
N ILE A 5 6.21 9.47 1.18
CA ILE A 5 5.70 10.01 -0.09
C ILE A 5 6.53 11.23 -0.48
N ASP A 6 6.80 12.12 0.47
CA ASP A 6 7.60 13.32 0.26
C ASP A 6 9.04 12.96 -0.13
N ASP A 7 9.62 11.96 0.54
CA ASP A 7 10.95 11.40 0.24
C ASP A 7 10.95 10.53 -1.04
N GLN A 8 9.80 10.38 -1.71
CA GLN A 8 9.60 9.60 -2.94
C GLN A 8 10.01 8.12 -2.86
N THR A 9 10.10 7.59 -1.63
CA THR A 9 10.38 6.16 -1.38
C THR A 9 9.14 5.29 -1.63
N VAL A 10 7.95 5.88 -1.56
CA VAL A 10 6.66 5.25 -1.86
C VAL A 10 5.83 6.22 -2.71
N ALA A 11 5.28 5.75 -3.83
CA ALA A 11 4.47 6.59 -4.73
C ALA A 11 3.16 7.10 -4.08
N GLY A 12 2.54 6.25 -3.26
CA GLY A 12 1.32 6.55 -2.53
C GLY A 12 0.92 5.39 -1.63
N ALA A 13 -0.01 5.65 -0.71
CA ALA A 13 -0.44 4.69 0.28
C ALA A 13 -1.89 4.91 0.69
N VAL A 14 -2.51 3.84 1.16
CA VAL A 14 -3.84 3.84 1.78
C VAL A 14 -3.69 3.30 3.21
N THR A 15 -4.14 4.06 4.20
CA THR A 15 -4.07 3.69 5.62
C THR A 15 -5.47 3.47 6.17
N LEU A 16 -5.68 2.38 6.89
CA LEU A 16 -6.94 2.06 7.56
C LEU A 16 -6.65 1.66 9.01
N THR A 17 -7.20 2.40 9.96
CA THR A 17 -7.15 2.10 11.39
C THR A 17 -8.58 1.82 11.86
N ALA A 18 -8.80 0.62 12.43
CA ALA A 18 -10.09 0.21 12.95
C ALA A 18 -9.94 -0.33 14.38
N HIS A 19 -10.95 -0.08 15.22
CA HIS A 19 -11.05 -0.62 16.57
C HIS A 19 -12.43 -1.24 16.76
N ALA A 20 -12.45 -2.49 17.20
CA ALA A 20 -13.65 -3.33 17.21
C ALA A 20 -14.35 -3.33 15.83
N SER A 21 -15.53 -2.73 15.73
CA SER A 21 -16.34 -2.67 14.50
C SER A 21 -16.36 -1.28 13.87
N GLU A 22 -15.54 -0.35 14.36
CA GLU A 22 -15.53 1.05 13.91
C GLU A 22 -14.22 1.39 13.19
N VAL A 23 -14.34 2.15 12.09
CA VAL A 23 -13.20 2.76 11.40
C VAL A 23 -12.88 4.08 12.10
N ILE A 24 -11.72 4.14 12.75
CA ILE A 24 -11.22 5.35 13.41
C ILE A 24 -10.61 6.31 12.39
N GLU A 25 -9.87 5.76 11.42
CA GLU A 25 -9.17 6.56 10.41
C GLU A 25 -9.09 5.80 9.09
N PHE A 26 -9.32 6.52 7.99
CA PHE A 26 -9.13 6.01 6.64
C PHE A 26 -8.62 7.12 5.74
N ASP A 27 -7.41 6.97 5.20
CA ASP A 27 -6.78 7.99 4.36
C ASP A 27 -6.13 7.38 3.09
N ALA A 28 -5.98 8.22 2.07
CA ALA A 28 -5.33 7.90 0.81
C ALA A 28 -4.43 9.06 0.39
N LEU A 29 -3.13 8.81 0.33
CA LEU A 29 -2.10 9.82 0.07
C LEU A 29 -1.25 9.43 -1.14
N GLY A 30 -0.75 10.44 -1.87
CA GLY A 30 0.14 10.26 -3.02
C GLY A 30 -0.57 9.78 -4.30
N LYS A 31 0.15 9.05 -5.13
CA LYS A 31 -0.30 8.62 -6.47
C LYS A 31 -0.42 7.09 -6.57
N ALA A 32 -1.50 6.64 -7.21
CA ALA A 32 -1.67 5.25 -7.64
C ALA A 32 -0.97 4.96 -8.98
N ASP A 33 -0.64 6.01 -9.74
CA ASP A 33 0.14 5.94 -10.97
C ASP A 33 0.93 7.25 -11.11
N ILE A 34 2.25 7.16 -11.16
CA ILE A 34 3.11 8.34 -11.26
C ILE A 34 3.04 8.93 -12.67
N GLU A 35 3.10 8.08 -13.71
CA GLU A 35 3.19 8.49 -15.11
C GLU A 35 1.87 9.09 -15.60
N ALA A 36 0.75 8.44 -15.28
CA ALA A 36 -0.58 8.96 -15.59
C ALA A 36 -1.04 10.05 -14.61
N GLY A 37 -0.25 10.35 -13.57
CA GLY A 37 -0.58 11.34 -12.54
C GLY A 37 -1.82 11.00 -11.70
N ARG A 38 -2.24 9.73 -11.69
CA ARG A 38 -3.46 9.29 -11.01
C ARG A 38 -3.29 9.33 -9.50
N ALA A 39 -4.13 10.11 -8.82
CA ALA A 39 -4.16 10.16 -7.36
C ALA A 39 -4.51 8.80 -6.74
N MET A 40 -3.97 8.56 -5.54
CA MET A 40 -4.36 7.40 -4.73
C MET A 40 -5.81 7.55 -4.25
N ALA A 41 -6.54 6.43 -4.22
CA ALA A 41 -7.92 6.39 -3.74
C ALA A 41 -8.11 5.27 -2.71
N LYS A 42 -9.00 5.47 -1.74
CA LYS A 42 -9.34 4.52 -0.67
C LYS A 42 -9.74 3.13 -1.17
N ASN A 43 -10.32 3.04 -2.37
CA ASN A 43 -10.76 1.80 -3.01
C ASN A 43 -9.74 1.26 -4.05
N THR A 44 -8.49 1.75 -4.03
CA THR A 44 -7.44 1.29 -4.94
C THR A 44 -7.15 -0.19 -4.72
N ILE A 45 -7.06 -0.96 -5.82
CA ILE A 45 -6.79 -2.40 -5.76
C ILE A 45 -5.28 -2.63 -5.70
N PHE A 46 -4.82 -3.29 -4.64
CA PHE A 46 -3.41 -3.65 -4.46
C PHE A 46 -3.15 -5.11 -4.80
N ARG A 47 -2.10 -5.37 -5.59
CA ARG A 47 -1.64 -6.73 -5.87
C ARG A 47 -0.81 -7.24 -4.70
N LYS A 48 -1.30 -8.24 -3.97
CA LYS A 48 -0.48 -8.97 -2.98
C LYS A 48 0.26 -10.10 -3.68
N ARG A 49 1.58 -10.17 -3.49
CA ARG A 49 2.41 -11.30 -3.93
C ARG A 49 2.42 -12.36 -2.82
N PRO A 50 2.25 -13.66 -3.12
CA PRO A 50 2.35 -14.72 -2.13
C PRO A 50 3.81 -14.90 -1.67
N ARG A 51 4.01 -15.32 -0.42
CA ARG A 51 5.32 -15.78 0.06
C ARG A 51 5.63 -17.13 -0.60
N ILE A 52 6.75 -17.22 -1.32
CA ILE A 52 7.26 -18.49 -1.85
C ILE A 52 8.30 -19.02 -0.85
N THR A 53 8.04 -20.21 -0.29
CA THR A 53 9.05 -20.95 0.48
C THR A 53 9.79 -21.88 -0.48
N MET A 54 11.09 -21.64 -0.68
CA MET A 54 11.94 -22.57 -1.42
C MET A 54 12.34 -23.71 -0.48
N ASN A 55 11.85 -24.92 -0.74
CA ASN A 55 12.40 -26.12 -0.10
C ASN A 55 13.72 -26.43 -0.80
N GLY A 56 14.84 -26.25 -0.09
CA GLY A 56 16.15 -26.70 -0.55
C GLY A 56 16.11 -28.21 -0.74
N GLY A 57 16.14 -28.67 -1.98
CA GLY A 57 16.48 -30.05 -2.31
C GLY A 57 17.97 -30.22 -2.11
N SER A 58 18.36 -30.94 -1.07
CA SER A 58 19.69 -31.51 -0.99
C SER A 58 19.75 -32.67 -1.98
N SER A 59 20.61 -32.53 -3.00
CA SER A 59 21.05 -33.61 -3.89
C SER A 59 21.84 -34.67 -3.14
#